data_AF-A0A7X0PA54-F1
#
_entry.id   AF-A0A7X0PA54-F1
#
_cell.length_a   1.000
_cell.length_b   1.000
_cell.length_c   1.000
_cell.angle_alpha   90.00
_cell.angle_beta   90.00
_cell.angle_gamma   90.00
#
_symmetry.space_group_name_H-M   'P 1'
#
loop_
_entity.id
_entity.type
_entity.pdbx_description
1 polymer ?
#
loop_
_entity_poly.entity_id
_entity_poly.type
_entity_poly.pdbx_seq_one_letter_code
_entity_poly.pdbx_strand_id
1 'polypeptide(L)'
;MAAAGLVLFALAPVQGRFTPHVLPGMLLLGVGAGIALNPLLLAAMGDVQPEDSGLASGVVNTAFMMGGALGLAILASLADARTGSLRASGADVAVALHGGYQLAFWVSAVAAAVAAVLGGLALRPVPVSSEGAQPVHA
;
A
#
# COMPACT_ATOMS: atom_id res chain seq x y z
N MET A 1 3.84 -7.40 2.66
CA MET A 1 2.79 -7.33 3.73
C MET A 1 1.49 -6.75 3.19
N ALA A 2 1.52 -5.60 2.49
CA ALA A 2 0.32 -4.98 1.93
C ALA A 2 -0.55 -5.93 1.09
N ALA A 3 0.03 -6.62 0.11
CA ALA A 3 -0.68 -7.59 -0.73
C ALA A 3 -1.38 -8.69 0.10
N ALA A 4 -0.70 -9.24 1.10
CA ALA A 4 -1.28 -10.26 1.98
C ALA A 4 -2.46 -9.71 2.82
N GLY A 5 -2.34 -8.50 3.37
CA GLY A 5 -3.44 -7.85 4.10
C GLY A 5 -4.66 -7.59 3.21
N LEU A 6 -4.43 -7.18 1.96
CA LEU A 6 -5.49 -6.96 0.97
C LEU A 6 -6.17 -8.27 0.54
N VAL A 7 -5.41 -9.36 0.39
CA VAL A 7 -5.98 -10.70 0.16
C VAL A 7 -6.88 -11.12 1.33
N LEU A 8 -6.48 -10.89 2.58
CA LEU A 8 -7.31 -11.22 3.74
C LEU A 8 -8.65 -10.46 3.71
N PHE A 9 -8.64 -9.18 3.34
CA PHE A 9 -9.89 -8.43 3.15
C PHE A 9 -10.72 -8.94 1.97
N ALA A 10 -10.07 -9.34 0.87
CA ALA A 10 -10.74 -9.93 -0.29
C ALA A 10 -11.36 -11.32 -0.02
N LEU A 11 -10.90 -12.00 1.03
CA LEU A 11 -11.43 -13.29 1.48
C LEU A 11 -12.45 -13.14 2.62
N ALA A 12 -12.64 -11.93 3.16
CA ALA A 12 -13.61 -11.70 4.23
C ALA A 12 -15.03 -12.02 3.71
N PRO A 13 -15.85 -12.78 4.46
CA PRO A 13 -17.22 -13.11 4.04
C PRO A 13 -18.19 -11.96 4.34
N VAL A 14 -19.36 -11.99 3.68
CA VAL A 14 -20.43 -10.99 3.86
C VAL A 14 -20.84 -10.82 5.32
N GLN A 15 -20.85 -11.91 6.09
CA GLN A 15 -21.16 -11.92 7.53
C GLN A 15 -19.91 -12.14 8.40
N GLY A 16 -18.82 -11.46 8.03
CA GLY A 16 -17.54 -11.57 8.73
C GLY A 16 -17.54 -10.93 10.12
N ARG A 17 -16.79 -11.55 11.04
CA ARG A 17 -16.45 -10.97 12.35
C ARG A 17 -15.16 -10.16 12.26
N PHE A 18 -15.09 -9.03 12.95
CA PHE A 18 -13.94 -8.13 12.96
C PHE A 18 -12.62 -8.83 13.30
N THR A 19 -12.57 -9.56 14.42
CA THR A 19 -11.32 -10.14 14.93
C THR A 19 -10.65 -11.14 13.98
N PRO A 20 -11.35 -12.14 13.39
CA PRO A 20 -10.70 -13.06 12.46
C PRO A 20 -10.57 -12.55 11.02
N HIS A 21 -11.44 -11.63 10.56
CA HIS A 21 -11.48 -11.26 9.13
C HIS A 21 -10.90 -9.88 8.81
N VAL A 22 -10.85 -8.98 9.79
CA VAL A 22 -10.45 -7.58 9.56
C VAL A 22 -9.15 -7.24 10.29
N LEU A 23 -9.08 -7.58 11.58
CA LEU A 23 -7.94 -7.25 12.43
C LEU A 23 -6.59 -7.73 11.86
N PRO A 24 -6.44 -8.96 11.34
CA PRO A 24 -5.14 -9.42 10.83
C PRO A 24 -4.70 -8.64 9.59
N GLY A 25 -5.65 -8.31 8.70
CA GLY A 25 -5.40 -7.48 7.53
C GLY A 25 -4.94 -6.07 7.92
N MET A 26 -5.64 -5.44 8.88
CA MET A 26 -5.27 -4.11 9.39
C MET A 26 -3.88 -4.10 10.01
N LEU A 27 -3.54 -5.12 10.80
CA LEU A 27 -2.21 -5.25 11.42
C LEU A 27 -1.12 -5.40 10.36
N LEU A 28 -1.32 -6.24 9.34
CA LEU A 28 -0.36 -6.40 8.24
C LEU A 28 -0.15 -5.10 7.46
N LEU A 29 -1.22 -4.33 7.22
CA LEU A 29 -1.11 -3.02 6.57
C LEU A 29 -0.36 -2.03 7.46
N GLY A 30 -0.72 -1.91 8.74
CA GLY A 30 -0.12 -0.96 9.67
C GLY A 30 1.36 -1.23 9.91
N VAL A 31 1.72 -2.49 10.22
CA VAL A 31 3.12 -2.89 10.41
C VAL A 31 3.90 -2.75 9.11
N GLY A 32 3.33 -3.17 7.99
CA GLY A 32 3.98 -3.02 6.68
C GLY A 32 4.26 -1.57 6.32
N ALA A 33 3.30 -0.67 6.54
CA ALA A 33 3.47 0.76 6.32
C ALA A 33 4.54 1.35 7.26
N GLY A 34 4.49 1.02 8.56
CA GLY A 34 5.46 1.50 9.54
C GLY A 34 6.90 1.11 9.21
N ILE A 35 7.12 -0.12 8.71
CA ILE A 35 8.44 -0.59 8.29
C ILE A 35 8.87 0.08 6.97
N ALA A 36 7.95 0.28 6.03
CA ALA A 36 8.28 0.74 4.69
C ALA A 36 8.51 2.26 4.59
N LEU A 37 7.83 3.07 5.41
CA LEU A 37 7.79 4.53 5.20
C LEU A 37 9.17 5.20 5.36
N ASN A 38 9.93 4.85 6.39
CA ASN A 38 11.25 5.42 6.63
C ASN A 38 12.27 5.08 5.52
N PRO A 39 12.49 3.79 5.17
CA PRO A 39 13.36 3.43 4.05
C PRO A 39 12.92 4.04 2.72
N LEU A 40 11.61 4.16 2.48
CA LEU A 40 11.07 4.77 1.28
C LEU A 40 11.43 6.25 1.18
N LEU A 41 11.26 7.01 2.27
CA LEU A 41 11.66 8.42 2.32
C LEU A 41 13.17 8.58 2.17
N LEU A 42 13.96 7.72 2.82
CA LEU A 42 15.41 7.74 2.69
C LEU A 42 15.85 7.43 1.25
N ALA A 43 15.26 6.43 0.60
CA ALA A 43 15.55 6.11 -0.79
C ALA A 43 15.13 7.22 -1.76
N ALA A 44 14.03 7.92 -1.48
CA ALA A 44 13.55 9.02 -2.31
C ALA A 44 14.42 10.29 -2.21
N MET A 45 15.08 10.49 -1.06
CA MET A 45 15.80 11.72 -0.74
C MET A 45 17.33 11.55 -0.63
N GLY A 46 17.82 10.30 -0.59
CA GLY A 46 19.19 9.97 -0.17
C GLY A 46 20.30 10.55 -1.05
N ASP A 47 20.04 10.75 -2.34
CA ASP A 47 21.02 11.30 -3.31
C ASP A 47 20.79 12.80 -3.60
N VAL A 48 19.89 13.48 -2.88
CA VAL A 48 19.54 14.88 -3.12
C VAL A 48 20.49 15.81 -2.37
N GLN A 49 21.00 16.85 -3.05
CA GLN A 49 21.84 17.87 -2.40
C GLN A 49 21.04 18.63 -1.31
N PRO A 50 21.68 19.11 -0.23
CA PRO A 50 20.99 19.81 0.85
C PRO A 50 20.18 21.03 0.38
N GLU A 51 20.69 21.74 -0.62
CA GLU A 51 20.04 22.90 -1.24
C GLU A 51 18.75 22.58 -2.00
N ASP A 52 18.61 21.36 -2.53
CA ASP A 52 17.45 20.89 -3.30
C ASP A 52 16.43 20.09 -2.45
N SER A 53 16.74 19.84 -1.18
CA SER A 53 15.93 18.96 -0.31
C SER A 53 14.48 19.44 -0.15
N GLY A 54 14.24 20.75 -0.16
CA GLY A 54 12.88 21.30 -0.11
C GLY A 54 12.08 21.00 -1.39
N LEU A 55 12.72 21.10 -2.56
CA LEU A 55 12.10 20.79 -3.85
C LEU A 55 11.81 19.29 -3.97
N ALA A 56 12.78 18.45 -3.61
CA ALA A 56 12.61 16.99 -3.65
C ALA A 56 11.51 16.52 -2.70
N SER A 57 11.46 17.02 -1.46
CA SER A 57 10.39 16.68 -0.51
C SER A 57 9.01 17.14 -1.01
N GLY A 58 8.94 18.31 -1.67
CA GLY A 58 7.71 18.80 -2.27
C GLY A 58 7.20 17.90 -3.40
N VAL A 59 8.10 17.44 -4.28
CA VAL A 59 7.78 16.50 -5.35
C VAL A 59 7.31 15.16 -4.79
N VAL A 60 8.02 14.60 -3.79
CA VAL A 60 7.67 13.33 -3.15
C VAL A 60 6.29 13.41 -2.49
N ASN A 61 6.03 14.46 -1.70
CA ASN A 61 4.74 14.60 -1.04
C ASN A 61 3.58 14.77 -2.04
N THR A 62 3.79 15.55 -3.10
CA THR A 62 2.80 15.72 -4.16
C THR A 62 2.54 14.41 -4.90
N ALA A 63 3.60 13.66 -5.21
CA ALA A 63 3.50 12.35 -5.84
C ALA A 63 2.74 11.35 -4.95
N PHE A 64 2.96 11.36 -3.63
CA PHE A 64 2.20 10.53 -2.69
C PHE A 64 0.72 10.90 -2.66
N MET A 65 0.40 12.18 -2.51
CA MET A 65 -1.00 12.63 -2.46
C MET A 65 -1.72 12.35 -3.78
N MET A 66 -1.08 12.67 -4.91
CA MET A 66 -1.64 12.44 -6.24
C MET A 66 -1.78 10.95 -6.56
N GLY A 67 -0.75 10.15 -6.25
CA GLY A 67 -0.77 8.71 -6.45
C GLY A 67 -1.83 8.02 -5.58
N GLY A 68 -1.94 8.41 -4.31
CA GLY A 68 -2.97 7.92 -3.40
C GLY A 68 -4.39 8.27 -3.87
N ALA A 69 -4.61 9.51 -4.28
CA ALA A 69 -5.90 9.97 -4.80
C ALA A 69 -6.28 9.25 -6.10
N LEU A 70 -5.35 9.16 -7.06
CA LEU A 70 -5.59 8.48 -8.34
C LEU A 70 -5.86 6.99 -8.13
N GLY A 71 -5.05 6.31 -7.30
CA GLY A 71 -5.25 4.90 -6.97
C GLY A 71 -6.61 4.66 -6.32
N LEU A 72 -6.99 5.49 -5.35
CA LEU A 72 -8.30 5.41 -4.71
C LEU A 72 -9.43 5.64 -5.71
N ALA A 73 -9.31 6.63 -6.59
CA ALA A 73 -10.32 6.93 -7.61
C ALA A 73 -10.57 5.72 -8.52
N ILE A 74 -9.50 5.10 -9.03
CA ILE A 74 -9.60 3.90 -9.89
C ILE A 74 -10.29 2.76 -9.15
N LEU A 75 -9.87 2.47 -7.92
CA LEU A 75 -10.42 1.38 -7.12
C LEU A 75 -11.88 1.63 -6.72
N ALA A 76 -12.23 2.85 -6.36
CA ALA A 76 -13.60 3.25 -6.03
C ALA A 76 -14.52 3.13 -7.24
N SER A 77 -14.08 3.61 -8.42
CA SER A 77 -14.84 3.45 -9.67
C SER A 77 -15.06 1.98 -10.03
N LEU A 78 -14.05 1.13 -9.83
CA LEU A 78 -14.19 -0.30 -10.10
C LEU A 78 -15.15 -1.00 -9.11
N ALA A 79 -15.06 -0.66 -7.82
CA ALA A 79 -15.98 -1.16 -6.80
C ALA A 79 -17.43 -0.74 -7.10
N ASP A 80 -17.64 0.51 -7.49
CA ASP A 80 -18.95 1.05 -7.84
C ASP A 80 -19.52 0.37 -9.08
N ALA A 81 -18.73 0.25 -10.15
CA ALA A 81 -19.14 -0.45 -11.38
C ALA A 81 -19.56 -1.91 -11.11
N ARG A 82 -18.81 -2.63 -10.29
CA ARG A 82 -19.14 -4.01 -9.91
C ARG A 82 -20.39 -4.09 -9.02
N THR A 83 -20.51 -3.19 -8.06
CA THR A 83 -21.69 -3.07 -7.20
C THR A 83 -22.95 -2.82 -8.04
N GLY A 84 -22.88 -1.87 -8.97
CA GLY A 84 -23.97 -1.53 -9.89
C GLY A 84 -24.37 -2.72 -10.77
N SER A 85 -23.39 -3.44 -11.33
CA SER A 85 -23.64 -4.66 -12.11
C SER A 85 -24.37 -5.75 -11.31
N LEU A 86 -23.95 -5.99 -10.06
CA LEU A 86 -24.60 -6.98 -9.19
C LEU A 86 -26.01 -6.55 -8.80
N ARG A 87 -26.24 -5.27 -8.50
CA ARG A 87 -27.59 -4.74 -8.23
C ARG A 87 -28.50 -4.86 -9.45
N ALA A 88 -27.99 -4.60 -10.66
CA ALA A 88 -28.75 -4.77 -11.88
C ALA A 88 -29.16 -6.24 -12.13
N SER A 89 -28.37 -7.20 -11.63
CA SER A 89 -28.71 -8.63 -11.67
C SER A 89 -29.66 -9.09 -10.54
N GLY A 90 -30.16 -8.18 -9.71
CA GLY A 90 -31.11 -8.48 -8.63
C GLY A 90 -30.47 -8.94 -7.32
N ALA A 91 -29.14 -8.80 -7.16
CA ALA A 91 -28.49 -9.11 -5.89
C ALA A 91 -28.93 -8.13 -4.79
N ASP A 92 -29.02 -8.64 -3.56
CA ASP A 92 -29.24 -7.80 -2.37
C ASP A 92 -28.16 -6.72 -2.22
N VAL A 93 -28.52 -5.57 -1.65
CA VAL A 93 -27.63 -4.41 -1.53
C VAL A 93 -26.34 -4.76 -0.77
N ALA A 94 -26.44 -5.53 0.32
CA ALA A 94 -25.28 -5.90 1.12
C ALA A 94 -24.33 -6.83 0.33
N VAL A 95 -24.89 -7.77 -0.45
CA VAL A 95 -24.12 -8.70 -1.29
C VAL A 95 -23.45 -7.95 -2.45
N ALA A 96 -24.15 -7.02 -3.08
CA ALA A 96 -23.62 -6.22 -4.18
C ALA A 96 -22.44 -5.34 -3.74
N LEU A 97 -22.59 -4.62 -2.61
CA LEU A 97 -21.52 -3.79 -2.03
C LEU A 97 -20.31 -4.64 -1.67
N HIS A 98 -20.54 -5.78 -1.02
CA HIS A 98 -19.48 -6.70 -0.66
C HIS A 98 -18.71 -7.15 -1.90
N GLY A 99 -19.41 -7.56 -2.97
CA GLY A 99 -18.76 -7.98 -4.22
C GLY A 99 -17.95 -6.87 -4.89
N GLY A 100 -18.39 -5.61 -4.78
CA GLY A 100 -17.63 -4.44 -5.24
C GLY A 100 -16.33 -4.23 -4.47
N TYR A 101 -16.40 -4.20 -3.14
CA TYR A 101 -15.20 -4.09 -2.30
C TYR A 101 -14.25 -5.28 -2.46
N GLN A 102 -14.80 -6.48 -2.59
CA GLN A 102 -14.01 -7.68 -2.81
C GLN A 102 -13.17 -7.59 -4.09
N LEU A 103 -13.77 -7.10 -5.18
CA LEU A 103 -13.05 -6.85 -6.43
C LEU A 103 -11.94 -5.80 -6.23
N ALA A 104 -12.24 -4.69 -5.56
CA ALA A 104 -11.25 -3.65 -5.29
C ALA A 104 -10.08 -4.17 -4.45
N PHE A 105 -10.32 -5.00 -3.44
CA PHE A 105 -9.25 -5.60 -2.65
C PHE A 105 -8.38 -6.57 -3.46
N TRP A 106 -8.98 -7.40 -4.32
CA TRP A 106 -8.21 -8.28 -5.21
C TRP A 106 -7.31 -7.51 -6.18
N VAL A 107 -7.86 -6.47 -6.82
CA VAL A 107 -7.07 -5.62 -7.73
C VAL A 107 -5.95 -4.90 -6.98
N SER A 108 -6.25 -4.39 -5.78
CA SER A 108 -5.25 -3.76 -4.91
C SER A 108 -4.16 -4.76 -4.52
N ALA A 109 -4.51 -6.01 -4.20
CA ALA A 109 -3.55 -7.04 -3.83
C ALA A 109 -2.59 -7.37 -4.97
N VAL A 110 -3.12 -7.48 -6.20
CA VAL A 110 -2.29 -7.69 -7.41
C VAL A 110 -1.39 -6.47 -7.65
N ALA A 111 -1.92 -5.26 -7.59
CA ALA A 111 -1.14 -4.04 -7.76
C ALA A 111 -0.01 -3.94 -6.71
N ALA A 112 -0.30 -4.24 -5.45
CA ALA A 112 0.70 -4.24 -4.37
C ALA A 112 1.75 -5.34 -4.56
N ALA A 113 1.37 -6.52 -5.07
CA ALA A 113 2.32 -7.59 -5.38
C ALA A 113 3.23 -7.19 -6.55
N VAL A 114 2.69 -6.61 -7.61
CA VAL A 114 3.48 -6.08 -8.74
C VAL A 114 4.43 -4.99 -8.26
N ALA A 115 3.97 -4.03 -7.46
CA ALA A 115 4.82 -3.00 -6.89
C ALA A 115 5.95 -3.58 -6.02
N ALA A 116 5.67 -4.63 -5.24
CA ALA A 116 6.69 -5.31 -4.44
C ALA A 116 7.73 -6.03 -5.31
N VAL A 117 7.30 -6.69 -6.40
CA VAL A 117 8.22 -7.33 -7.36
C VAL A 117 9.08 -6.27 -8.05
N LEU A 118 8.49 -5.20 -8.56
CA LEU A 118 9.22 -4.11 -9.20
C LEU A 118 10.19 -3.45 -8.23
N GLY A 119 9.77 -3.17 -7.00
CA GLY A 119 10.63 -2.62 -5.95
C GLY A 119 11.78 -3.56 -5.62
N GLY A 120 11.52 -4.86 -5.46
CA GLY A 120 12.56 -5.86 -5.20
C GLY A 120 13.57 -6.03 -6.36
N LEU A 121 13.15 -5.79 -7.60
CA LEU A 121 14.02 -5.85 -8.77
C LEU A 121 14.79 -4.54 -9.02
N ALA A 122 14.21 -3.39 -8.69
CA ALA A 122 14.78 -2.08 -8.98
C ALA A 122 15.64 -1.52 -7.83
N LEU A 123 15.31 -1.83 -6.57
CA LEU A 123 16.05 -1.33 -5.42
C LEU A 123 17.34 -2.12 -5.23
N ARG A 124 18.49 -1.45 -5.40
CA ARG A 124 19.80 -2.01 -5.06
C ARG A 124 20.06 -1.78 -3.56
N PRO A 125 20.53 -2.81 -2.81
CA PRO A 125 20.95 -2.60 -1.44
C PRO A 125 22.18 -1.68 -1.43
N VAL A 126 22.05 -0.51 -0.82
CA VAL A 126 23.21 0.32 -0.47
C VAL A 126 23.88 -0.35 0.73
N PRO A 127 25.17 -0.75 0.63
CA PRO A 127 25.90 -1.29 1.77
C PRO A 127 25.87 -0.26 2.90
N VAL A 128 25.37 -0.66 4.06
CA VAL A 128 25.46 0.19 5.25
C VAL A 128 26.94 0.16 5.65
N SER A 129 27.70 1.17 5.24
CA SER A 129 29.07 1.35 5.70
C SER A 129 29.03 1.43 7.22
N SER A 130 29.65 0.47 7.90
CA SER A 130 29.84 0.46 9.34
C SER A 130 30.85 1.53 9.76
N GLU A 131 30.52 2.79 9.50
CA GLU A 131 31.31 3.97 9.83
C GLU A 131 30.96 4.39 11.28
N GLY A 132 31.37 3.55 12.24
CA GLY A 132 31.07 3.78 13.66
C GLY A 132 31.96 3.02 14.65
N ALA A 133 32.95 2.26 14.16
CA ALA A 133 34.00 1.71 15.01
C ALA A 133 35.24 2.63 14.95
N GLN A 134 35.09 3.91 15.29
CA GLN A 134 36.25 4.67 15.76
C GLN A 134 36.44 4.31 17.23
N PRO A 135 37.49 3.57 17.61
CA PRO A 135 37.83 3.40 19.02
C PRO A 135 38.14 4.78 19.57
N VAL A 136 37.39 5.20 20.58
CA VAL A 136 37.75 6.35 21.42
C VAL A 136 39.09 5.99 22.07
N HIS A 137 40.18 6.42 21.44
CA HIS A 137 41.52 6.28 21.97
C HIS A 137 41.79 7.41 22.96
N ALA A 138 41.95 6.98 24.21
CA ALA A 138 42.71 7.57 25.33
C ALA A 138 42.20 8.89 25.92
#